data_AF-A0AAN9RHW1-F1
#
_entry.id   AF-A0AAN9RHW1-F1
#
_cell.length_a   1.000
_cell.length_b   1.000
_cell.length_c   1.000
_cell.angle_alpha   90.00
_cell.angle_beta   90.00
_cell.angle_gamma   90.00
#
_symmetry.space_group_name_H-M   'P 1'
#
loop_
_entity.id
_entity.type
_entity.pdbx_description
1 polymer ?
#
loop_
_entity_poly.entity_id
_entity_poly.type
_entity_poly.pdbx_seq_one_letter_code
_entity_poly.pdbx_strand_id
1 'polypeptide(L)'
;MATTIRHPSHKSKEHFKVCFCFRRMFRLKVAEPPDEIKTVFENYSHNGVMSMDDMCNFLVEFQGEEEEGISTRAQTIFDSLKHHNIFQRRGFHVDAFFRYLLSDLNGPLTEVHHDMNAPLAHYFLYTGHNSYLTGNQVSSASSTSAIIKALRKGVRVIELDLWPNSRGDDVLVHHGGTLTSSLKLRACLIAIKDNAFFASPYPVVITFEDHITPSLQAKVAKMLIDIFGEMLFCPENPHQMREFPSPEGLKNKILISTKPPESSGNQDQKTQEEAPERLEEYHDRSRVNYKIFCVVLLSQDDSDDSDDTPEYRDLISIRAGKPKGKLKNCLVDHNQVRRLSLSEQELEDISKNHGPDIVRFTQRNLLRIYPKGTRFDSSNYDSMIGWMHGAQMVAFNMQGGGHYLRYMEGMFRANGGCGYIKKPDILLNDNNIFDPRAFRQVQKTLQVLVYMGDGWRSDFGPTHFDFYSPPDFRVEVGIHGVQADKAMKYTSTVEDDWVPVWNQELSFRLTVPELALLYIKVVERDFSGTHDFGGQTCLPVSQLREGIRVVRLRNRKGELYNSVKLLIQFHFHHHTL
;
A
#
# COMPACT_ATOMS: atom_id res chain seq x y z
N MET A 1 51.60 9.87 38.97
CA MET A 1 50.67 8.76 39.26
C MET A 1 49.89 8.49 37.98
N ALA A 2 50.08 7.31 37.39
CA ALA A 2 49.46 6.92 36.14
C ALA A 2 47.97 6.62 36.36
N THR A 3 47.09 7.31 35.65
CA THR A 3 45.65 7.04 35.64
C THR A 3 45.37 6.04 34.52
N THR A 4 45.23 4.78 34.91
CA THR A 4 44.92 3.66 34.00
C THR A 4 43.56 3.89 33.36
N ILE A 5 43.55 4.13 32.05
CA ILE A 5 42.35 4.12 31.21
C ILE A 5 41.80 2.68 31.24
N ARG A 6 40.65 2.48 31.90
CA ARG A 6 39.92 1.21 31.82
C ARG A 6 39.28 1.11 30.43
N HIS A 7 39.82 0.24 29.58
CA HIS A 7 39.08 -0.29 28.43
C HIS A 7 37.77 -0.94 28.91
N PRO A 8 36.62 -0.72 28.26
CA PRO A 8 35.41 -1.48 28.55
C PRO A 8 35.52 -2.85 27.87
N SER A 9 36.23 -3.79 28.48
CA SER A 9 36.40 -5.16 27.94
C SER A 9 35.52 -6.20 28.64
N HIS A 10 34.33 -5.84 29.13
CA HIS A 10 33.35 -6.83 29.56
C HIS A 10 32.47 -7.23 28.38
N LYS A 11 33.00 -8.10 27.51
CA LYS A 11 32.19 -8.83 26.53
C LYS A 11 31.22 -9.73 27.29
N SER A 12 29.96 -9.33 27.37
CA SER A 12 28.89 -10.13 27.99
C SER A 12 28.77 -11.48 27.26
N LYS A 13 28.53 -12.56 27.99
CA LYS A 13 28.28 -13.89 27.42
C LYS A 13 26.82 -14.24 27.56
N GLU A 14 26.26 -14.90 26.54
CA GLU A 14 24.92 -15.50 26.62
C GLU A 14 25.04 -16.99 26.85
N HIS A 15 24.15 -17.53 27.69
CA HIS A 15 24.20 -18.92 28.12
C HIS A 15 22.92 -19.62 27.73
N PHE A 16 23.04 -20.68 26.94
CA PHE A 16 21.93 -21.54 26.54
C PHE A 16 22.04 -22.87 27.29
N LYS A 17 20.96 -23.29 27.96
CA LYS A 17 20.92 -24.58 28.67
C LYS A 17 20.69 -25.69 27.67
N VAL A 18 21.61 -26.65 27.61
CA VAL A 18 21.48 -27.85 26.78
C VAL A 18 21.50 -29.04 27.73
N CYS A 19 20.44 -29.86 27.73
CA CYS A 19 20.26 -31.08 28.54
C CYS A 19 20.83 -31.07 29.98
N PHE A 20 19.93 -30.97 30.97
CA PHE A 20 20.12 -31.09 32.43
C PHE A 20 21.18 -30.17 33.08
N CYS A 21 22.45 -30.20 32.65
CA CYS A 21 23.56 -29.48 33.30
C CYS A 21 24.53 -28.77 32.33
N PHE A 22 24.46 -29.00 31.02
CA PHE A 22 25.40 -28.39 30.08
C PHE A 22 24.95 -26.99 29.66
N ARG A 23 25.91 -26.09 29.49
CA ARG A 23 25.66 -24.72 29.01
C ARG A 23 26.51 -24.46 27.79
N ARG A 24 25.89 -24.11 26.67
CA ARG A 24 26.59 -23.49 25.54
C ARG A 24 26.75 -22.00 25.84
N MET A 25 27.92 -21.46 25.52
CA MET A 25 28.26 -20.06 25.74
C MET A 25 28.57 -19.39 24.43
N PHE A 26 27.87 -18.29 24.15
CA PHE A 26 28.09 -17.47 22.97
C PHE A 26 28.54 -16.07 23.37
N ARG A 27 29.40 -15.48 22.53
CA ARG A 27 29.83 -14.10 22.73
C ARG A 27 28.73 -13.18 22.24
N LEU A 28 28.27 -12.30 23.11
CA LEU A 28 27.34 -11.26 22.69
C LEU A 28 28.13 -10.19 21.95
N LYS A 29 27.81 -10.05 20.66
CA LYS A 29 28.32 -8.96 19.83
C LYS A 29 27.40 -7.76 19.97
N VAL A 30 28.01 -6.57 19.94
CA VAL A 30 27.31 -5.32 19.68
C VAL A 30 27.51 -5.04 18.18
N ALA A 31 26.55 -4.37 17.55
CA ALA A 31 26.72 -3.91 16.18
C ALA A 31 27.97 -3.01 16.07
N GLU A 32 28.92 -3.45 15.27
CA GLU A 32 30.13 -2.73 14.90
C GLU A 32 30.09 -2.48 13.38
N PRO A 33 30.68 -1.37 12.88
CA PRO A 33 30.70 -1.11 11.45
C PRO A 33 31.46 -2.22 10.69
N PRO A 34 30.86 -2.82 9.65
CA PRO A 34 31.57 -3.70 8.72
C PRO A 34 32.78 -2.99 8.08
N ASP A 35 33.80 -3.74 7.66
CA ASP A 35 35.05 -3.17 7.12
C ASP A 35 34.84 -2.37 5.83
N GLU A 36 33.83 -2.74 5.04
CA GLU A 36 33.39 -2.00 3.86
C GLU A 36 32.83 -0.63 4.24
N ILE A 37 32.09 -0.53 5.35
CA ILE A 37 31.57 0.75 5.86
C ILE A 37 32.71 1.61 6.43
N LYS A 38 33.73 1.00 7.05
CA LYS A 38 34.93 1.71 7.48
C LYS A 38 35.70 2.29 6.29
N THR A 39 35.87 1.51 5.23
CA THR A 39 36.49 1.96 3.97
C THR A 39 35.72 3.14 3.37
N VAL A 40 34.38 3.08 3.33
CA VAL A 40 33.56 4.21 2.87
C VAL A 40 33.79 5.44 3.76
N PHE A 41 33.78 5.29 5.08
CA PHE A 41 34.07 6.39 5.99
C PHE A 41 35.47 6.99 5.77
N GLU A 42 36.50 6.17 5.58
CA GLU A 42 37.87 6.60 5.32
C GLU A 42 38.00 7.41 4.03
N ASN A 43 37.25 7.05 2.97
CA ASN A 43 37.25 7.77 1.70
C ASN A 43 36.64 9.18 1.81
N TYR A 44 35.74 9.39 2.77
CA TYR A 44 35.07 10.67 3.03
C TYR A 44 35.45 11.23 4.41
N SER A 45 36.68 11.02 4.85
CA SER A 45 37.17 11.61 6.09
C SER A 45 38.66 11.94 6.04
N HIS A 46 39.08 12.86 6.89
CA HIS A 46 40.48 13.26 7.00
C HIS A 46 40.99 13.01 8.42
N ASN A 47 42.08 12.25 8.54
CA ASN A 47 42.67 11.86 9.82
C ASN A 47 41.66 11.17 10.78
N GLY A 48 40.74 10.37 10.24
CA GLY A 48 39.72 9.64 11.01
C GLY A 48 38.56 10.51 11.52
N VAL A 49 38.37 11.68 10.93
CA VAL A 49 37.29 12.62 11.25
C VAL A 49 36.62 13.10 9.96
N MET A 50 35.31 12.90 9.87
CA MET A 50 34.45 13.41 8.79
C MET A 50 33.91 14.78 9.20
N SER A 51 34.29 15.81 8.46
CA SER A 51 33.78 17.17 8.65
C SER A 51 32.36 17.33 8.09
N MET A 52 31.77 18.51 8.25
CA MET A 52 30.46 18.81 7.67
C MET A 52 30.52 18.83 6.14
N ASP A 53 31.60 19.36 5.56
CA ASP A 53 31.81 19.39 4.12
C ASP A 53 32.02 17.97 3.57
N ASP A 54 32.79 17.14 4.28
CA ASP A 54 32.96 15.73 3.90
C ASP A 54 31.64 14.95 3.93
N MET A 55 30.77 15.25 4.92
CA MET A 55 29.43 14.68 4.98
C MET A 55 28.57 15.13 3.80
N CYS A 56 28.61 16.41 3.42
CA CYS A 56 27.90 16.88 2.22
C CYS A 56 28.38 16.11 0.98
N ASN A 57 29.70 15.96 0.80
CA ASN A 57 30.28 15.21 -0.31
C ASN A 57 29.82 13.73 -0.29
N PHE A 58 29.83 13.08 0.88
CA PHE A 58 29.32 11.72 1.03
C PHE A 58 27.83 11.61 0.64
N LEU A 59 27.00 12.56 1.08
CA LEU A 59 25.57 12.53 0.80
C LEU A 59 25.28 12.71 -0.71
N VAL A 60 26.04 13.54 -1.42
CA VAL A 60 25.87 13.74 -2.86
C VAL A 60 26.49 12.58 -3.64
N GLU A 61 27.79 12.34 -3.47
CA GLU A 61 28.57 11.44 -4.32
C GLU A 61 28.27 9.96 -4.06
N PHE A 62 28.04 9.57 -2.81
CA PHE A 62 27.81 8.16 -2.44
C PHE A 62 26.33 7.84 -2.21
N GLN A 63 25.58 8.74 -1.57
CA GLN A 63 24.16 8.52 -1.27
C GLN A 63 23.22 8.98 -2.40
N GLY A 64 23.73 9.66 -3.42
CA GLY A 64 22.93 10.15 -4.55
C GLY A 64 21.86 11.16 -4.12
N GLU A 65 22.09 11.91 -3.05
CA GLU A 65 21.18 12.97 -2.61
C GLU A 65 21.38 14.24 -3.45
N GLU A 66 20.31 14.99 -3.68
CA GLU A 66 20.36 16.23 -4.45
C GLU A 66 21.20 17.30 -3.74
N GLU A 67 21.97 18.09 -4.49
CA GLU A 67 22.81 19.16 -3.93
C GLU A 67 21.99 20.27 -3.26
N GLU A 68 20.77 20.50 -3.73
CA GLU A 68 19.89 21.53 -3.18
C GLU A 68 19.48 21.16 -1.74
N GLY A 69 19.80 22.04 -0.79
CA GLY A 69 19.49 21.83 0.63
C GLY A 69 20.41 20.85 1.36
N ILE A 70 21.47 20.35 0.72
CA ILE A 70 22.37 19.34 1.29
C ILE A 70 23.04 19.78 2.60
N SER A 71 23.42 21.06 2.70
CA SER A 71 24.05 21.60 3.91
C SER A 71 23.09 21.58 5.10
N THR A 72 21.80 21.87 4.89
CA THR A 72 20.75 21.78 5.92
C THR A 72 20.54 20.32 6.34
N ARG A 73 20.58 19.39 5.38
CA ARG A 73 20.48 17.95 5.64
C ARG A 73 21.65 17.45 6.49
N ALA A 74 22.88 17.79 6.11
CA ALA A 74 24.09 17.46 6.86
C ALA A 74 24.05 18.04 8.27
N GLN A 75 23.65 19.32 8.42
CA GLN A 75 23.51 19.97 9.72
C GLN A 75 22.51 19.23 10.63
N THR A 76 21.35 18.84 10.08
CA THR A 76 20.33 18.06 10.81
C THR A 76 20.88 16.71 11.30
N ILE A 77 21.66 16.02 10.46
CA ILE A 77 22.31 14.76 10.84
C ILE A 77 23.29 15.00 12.00
N PHE A 78 24.12 16.05 11.91
CA PHE A 78 25.06 16.42 12.97
C PHE A 78 24.33 16.74 14.27
N ASP A 79 23.27 17.53 14.21
CA ASP A 79 22.49 17.93 15.39
C ASP A 79 21.81 16.74 16.06
N SER A 80 21.30 15.78 15.28
CA SER A 80 20.63 14.58 15.81
C SER A 80 21.54 13.75 16.72
N LEU A 81 22.86 13.79 16.51
CA LEU A 81 23.82 13.00 17.27
C LEU A 81 24.49 13.78 18.42
N LYS A 82 24.36 15.11 18.49
CA LYS A 82 24.98 15.97 19.54
C LYS A 82 24.53 15.64 20.97
N HIS A 83 23.32 15.12 21.17
CA HIS A 83 22.76 14.81 22.50
C HIS A 83 23.40 13.58 23.16
N HIS A 84 24.19 12.78 22.43
CA HIS A 84 25.04 11.76 23.03
C HIS A 84 26.36 12.44 23.43
N ASN A 85 26.57 12.67 24.74
CA ASN A 85 27.65 13.41 25.42
C ASN A 85 29.12 12.95 25.12
N ILE A 86 29.47 12.68 23.87
CA ILE A 86 30.79 12.20 23.40
C ILE A 86 31.40 13.17 22.39
N PHE A 87 30.70 14.25 22.00
CA PHE A 87 31.22 15.17 21.00
C PHE A 87 32.21 16.20 21.56
N GLN A 88 33.49 15.92 21.34
CA GLN A 88 34.47 17.00 21.16
C GLN A 88 34.18 17.67 19.81
N ARG A 89 34.23 19.01 19.80
CA ARG A 89 33.88 19.97 18.72
C ARG A 89 34.58 19.80 17.34
N ARG A 90 34.81 18.60 16.81
CA ARG A 90 35.69 18.40 15.63
C ARG A 90 35.16 17.58 14.45
N GLY A 91 34.03 16.88 14.53
CA GLY A 91 33.45 16.15 13.38
C GLY A 91 32.90 14.76 13.76
N PHE A 92 32.54 13.95 12.77
CA PHE A 92 32.08 12.56 12.95
C PHE A 92 33.27 11.59 12.93
N HIS A 93 33.36 10.73 13.94
CA HIS A 93 34.19 9.52 13.87
C HIS A 93 33.36 8.36 13.29
N VAL A 94 34.03 7.26 12.93
CA VAL A 94 33.40 6.09 12.30
C VAL A 94 32.18 5.56 13.06
N ASP A 95 32.22 5.53 14.39
CA ASP A 95 31.09 5.09 15.21
C ASP A 95 29.88 6.03 15.11
N ALA A 96 30.11 7.34 15.02
CA ALA A 96 29.05 8.33 14.86
C ALA A 96 28.42 8.24 13.46
N PHE A 97 29.26 8.08 12.43
CA PHE A 97 28.82 7.83 11.06
C PHE A 97 27.98 6.55 10.97
N PHE A 98 28.44 5.46 11.58
CA PHE A 98 27.70 4.19 11.60
C PHE A 98 26.36 4.30 12.34
N ARG A 99 26.31 5.04 13.46
CA ARG A 99 25.04 5.33 14.15
C ARG A 99 24.08 6.13 13.27
N TYR A 100 24.58 7.12 12.52
CA TYR A 100 23.78 7.83 11.53
C TYR A 100 23.21 6.86 10.48
N LEU A 101 24.05 5.99 9.91
CA LEU A 101 23.63 5.05 8.88
C LEU A 101 22.51 4.11 9.34
N LEU A 102 22.50 3.75 10.63
CA LEU A 102 21.47 2.92 11.27
C LEU A 102 20.25 3.70 11.81
N SER A 103 20.25 5.03 11.71
CA SER A 103 19.18 5.89 12.22
C SER A 103 18.03 6.07 11.23
N ASP A 104 16.84 6.39 11.74
CA ASP A 104 15.65 6.64 10.90
C ASP A 104 15.84 7.81 9.90
N LEU A 105 16.82 8.70 10.13
CA LEU A 105 17.20 9.75 9.17
C LEU A 105 17.78 9.19 7.86
N ASN A 106 18.22 7.93 7.85
CA ASN A 106 18.80 7.28 6.68
C ASN A 106 17.86 6.25 6.03
N GLY A 107 16.55 6.52 6.10
CA GLY A 107 15.52 5.65 5.50
C GLY A 107 15.62 5.53 3.97
N PRO A 108 15.02 4.47 3.38
CA PRO A 108 15.23 4.10 1.98
C PRO A 108 14.23 4.74 1.02
N LEU A 109 13.22 5.47 1.52
CA LEU A 109 12.15 6.06 0.72
C LEU A 109 12.18 7.58 0.84
N THR A 110 11.70 8.26 -0.20
CA THR A 110 11.52 9.71 -0.26
C THR A 110 10.18 10.15 0.34
N GLU A 111 10.08 11.45 0.66
CA GLU A 111 8.83 12.08 1.10
C GLU A 111 7.85 12.28 -0.08
N VAL A 112 6.72 12.98 0.16
CA VAL A 112 5.75 13.31 -0.90
C VAL A 112 6.41 14.23 -1.92
N HIS A 113 6.46 13.82 -3.19
CA HIS A 113 7.13 14.58 -4.26
C HIS A 113 6.47 14.45 -5.63
N HIS A 114 5.51 13.53 -5.80
CA HIS A 114 4.81 13.41 -7.08
C HIS A 114 3.99 14.68 -7.33
N ASP A 115 3.86 15.07 -8.61
CA ASP A 115 2.87 16.07 -9.00
C ASP A 115 1.46 15.59 -8.63
N MET A 116 0.74 16.38 -7.83
CA MET A 116 -0.60 16.08 -7.32
C MET A 116 -1.71 16.88 -8.02
N ASN A 117 -1.37 17.62 -9.08
CA ASN A 117 -2.29 18.46 -9.85
C ASN A 117 -2.88 17.77 -11.09
N ALA A 118 -2.44 16.55 -11.42
CA ALA A 118 -3.03 15.79 -12.52
C ALA A 118 -4.42 15.24 -12.13
N PRO A 119 -5.23 14.79 -13.10
CA PRO A 119 -6.56 14.22 -12.83
C PRO A 119 -6.51 12.99 -11.92
N LEU A 120 -7.55 12.75 -11.12
CA LEU A 120 -7.64 11.60 -10.22
C LEU A 120 -7.37 10.24 -10.92
N ALA A 121 -7.76 10.11 -12.19
CA ALA A 121 -7.53 8.91 -13.00
C ALA A 121 -6.03 8.61 -13.24
N HIS A 122 -5.15 9.59 -13.03
CA HIS A 122 -3.70 9.44 -13.21
C HIS A 122 -3.01 8.89 -11.96
N TYR A 123 -3.74 8.50 -10.90
CA TYR A 123 -3.16 8.01 -9.65
C TYR A 123 -3.69 6.62 -9.31
N PHE A 124 -2.83 5.77 -8.76
CA PHE A 124 -3.25 4.62 -7.97
C PHE A 124 -3.73 5.09 -6.60
N LEU A 125 -4.86 4.55 -6.15
CA LEU A 125 -5.56 4.91 -4.91
C LEU A 125 -5.51 3.75 -3.92
N TYR A 126 -5.09 4.03 -2.69
CA TYR A 126 -5.06 3.01 -1.64
C TYR A 126 -6.50 2.60 -1.29
N THR A 127 -6.93 1.41 -1.72
CA THR A 127 -8.33 1.01 -1.74
C THR A 127 -8.63 -0.19 -0.82
N GLY A 128 -9.57 -0.02 0.10
CA GLY A 128 -10.11 -1.11 0.92
C GLY A 128 -11.35 -1.76 0.29
N HIS A 129 -11.51 -3.06 0.46
CA HIS A 129 -12.72 -3.84 0.13
C HIS A 129 -13.45 -4.21 1.42
N ASN A 130 -14.78 -4.08 1.44
CA ASN A 130 -15.64 -4.35 2.60
C ASN A 130 -15.03 -3.83 3.91
N SER A 131 -14.71 -2.53 3.93
CA SER A 131 -13.80 -1.90 4.92
C SER A 131 -14.32 -1.93 6.36
N TYR A 132 -15.58 -2.30 6.53
CA TYR A 132 -16.25 -2.47 7.81
C TYR A 132 -15.99 -3.84 8.46
N LEU A 133 -15.55 -4.86 7.73
CA LEU A 133 -15.33 -6.21 8.25
C LEU A 133 -14.05 -6.32 9.09
N THR A 134 -14.09 -7.13 10.15
CA THR A 134 -12.92 -7.43 10.99
C THR A 134 -12.31 -8.80 10.74
N GLY A 135 -12.92 -9.63 9.89
CA GLY A 135 -12.42 -10.95 9.53
C GLY A 135 -13.00 -11.46 8.21
N ASN A 136 -13.43 -12.72 8.20
CA ASN A 136 -13.97 -13.42 7.04
C ASN A 136 -15.27 -12.78 6.47
N GLN A 137 -15.61 -13.09 5.22
CA GLN A 137 -16.75 -12.49 4.51
C GLN A 137 -18.12 -13.06 4.93
N VAL A 138 -18.18 -14.14 5.72
CA VAL A 138 -19.42 -14.90 5.96
C VAL A 138 -20.02 -14.67 7.34
N SER A 139 -19.20 -14.59 8.38
CA SER A 139 -19.66 -14.61 9.77
C SER A 139 -18.87 -13.70 10.70
N SER A 140 -17.89 -12.95 10.19
CA SER A 140 -17.11 -12.06 11.04
C SER A 140 -17.90 -10.85 11.51
N ALA A 141 -17.39 -10.20 12.56
CA ALA A 141 -17.94 -8.95 13.03
C ALA A 141 -17.65 -7.81 12.03
N SER A 142 -18.51 -6.79 12.10
CA SER A 142 -18.33 -5.50 11.46
C SER A 142 -18.06 -4.47 12.53
N SER A 143 -17.09 -3.58 12.31
CA SER A 143 -16.71 -2.56 13.28
C SER A 143 -16.27 -1.27 12.61
N THR A 144 -16.66 -0.13 13.18
CA THR A 144 -16.11 1.17 12.81
C THR A 144 -14.60 1.25 13.09
N SER A 145 -14.07 0.46 14.03
CA SER A 145 -12.63 0.38 14.28
C SER A 145 -11.84 -0.18 13.09
N ALA A 146 -12.45 -1.04 12.25
CA ALA A 146 -11.82 -1.52 11.02
C ALA A 146 -11.64 -0.36 10.02
N ILE A 147 -12.68 0.46 9.84
CA ILE A 147 -12.65 1.67 9.01
C ILE A 147 -11.59 2.66 9.52
N ILE A 148 -11.58 2.93 10.83
CA ILE A 148 -10.60 3.83 11.47
C ILE A 148 -9.18 3.31 11.23
N LYS A 149 -8.94 2.00 11.43
CA LYS A 149 -7.63 1.38 11.21
C LYS A 149 -7.19 1.49 9.75
N ALA A 150 -8.10 1.32 8.79
CA ALA A 150 -7.82 1.48 7.36
C ALA A 150 -7.41 2.94 7.04
N LEU A 151 -8.21 3.93 7.46
CA LEU A 151 -7.92 5.35 7.22
C LEU A 151 -6.58 5.78 7.83
N ARG A 152 -6.30 5.37 9.08
CA ARG A 152 -5.03 5.69 9.76
C ARG A 152 -3.81 5.00 9.15
N LYS A 153 -4.01 3.89 8.42
CA LYS A 153 -2.97 3.26 7.59
C LYS A 153 -2.73 3.96 6.26
N GLY A 154 -3.52 4.98 5.92
CA GLY A 154 -3.40 5.71 4.65
C GLY A 154 -4.39 5.27 3.56
N VAL A 155 -5.29 4.31 3.82
CA VAL A 155 -6.35 3.92 2.86
C VAL A 155 -7.21 5.14 2.52
N ARG A 156 -7.43 5.39 1.22
CA ARG A 156 -8.16 6.54 0.68
C ARG A 156 -9.52 6.18 0.10
N VAL A 157 -9.79 4.91 -0.17
CA VAL A 157 -11.11 4.44 -0.59
C VAL A 157 -11.69 3.47 0.43
N ILE A 158 -12.85 3.83 0.97
CA ILE A 158 -13.60 3.04 1.96
C ILE A 158 -14.90 2.55 1.34
N GLU A 159 -15.14 1.24 1.42
CA GLU A 159 -16.37 0.61 0.94
C GLU A 159 -17.38 0.40 2.06
N LEU A 160 -18.63 0.74 1.80
CA LEU A 160 -19.78 0.55 2.69
C LEU A 160 -20.97 -0.03 1.91
N ASP A 161 -21.45 -1.19 2.34
CA ASP A 161 -22.59 -1.87 1.70
C ASP A 161 -23.87 -1.47 2.40
N LEU A 162 -24.72 -0.72 1.72
CA LEU A 162 -25.91 -0.12 2.31
C LEU A 162 -27.11 -1.04 2.15
N TRP A 163 -27.73 -1.39 3.26
CA TRP A 163 -28.94 -2.22 3.30
C TRP A 163 -30.00 -1.62 4.21
N PRO A 164 -31.29 -1.76 3.90
CA PRO A 164 -32.37 -1.41 4.83
C PRO A 164 -32.28 -2.23 6.12
N ASN A 165 -32.65 -1.62 7.24
CA ASN A 165 -32.95 -2.37 8.46
C ASN A 165 -34.25 -3.19 8.29
N SER A 166 -34.57 -4.04 9.26
CA SER A 166 -35.77 -4.89 9.20
C SER A 166 -37.10 -4.13 9.14
N ARG A 167 -37.13 -2.86 9.54
CA ARG A 167 -38.32 -1.99 9.46
C ARG A 167 -38.41 -1.20 8.15
N GLY A 168 -37.34 -1.15 7.37
CA GLY A 168 -37.26 -0.34 6.15
C GLY A 168 -37.14 1.18 6.38
N ASP A 169 -36.90 1.62 7.62
CA ASP A 169 -36.88 3.03 8.01
C ASP A 169 -35.47 3.57 8.33
N ASP A 170 -34.45 2.71 8.34
CA ASP A 170 -33.06 3.09 8.60
C ASP A 170 -32.06 2.26 7.79
N VAL A 171 -30.81 2.75 7.70
CA VAL A 171 -29.75 2.13 6.88
C VAL A 171 -28.67 1.48 7.74
N LEU A 172 -28.40 0.22 7.44
CA LEU A 172 -27.33 -0.58 8.03
C LEU A 172 -26.20 -0.81 7.03
N VAL A 173 -25.00 -1.03 7.56
CA VAL A 173 -23.81 -1.45 6.83
C VAL A 173 -23.47 -2.88 7.21
N HIS A 174 -23.53 -3.81 6.25
CA HIS A 174 -23.14 -5.21 6.42
C HIS A 174 -23.02 -5.93 5.07
N HIS A 175 -22.41 -7.11 5.06
CA HIS A 175 -22.30 -7.92 3.86
C HIS A 175 -23.59 -8.72 3.66
N GLY A 176 -24.40 -8.33 2.68
CA GLY A 176 -25.73 -8.89 2.43
C GLY A 176 -25.70 -10.40 2.13
N GLY A 177 -26.73 -11.11 2.58
CA GLY A 177 -26.83 -12.56 2.37
C GLY A 177 -25.85 -13.39 3.22
N THR A 178 -25.24 -12.80 4.25
CA THR A 178 -24.29 -13.47 5.15
C THR A 178 -24.69 -13.33 6.63
N LEU A 179 -23.91 -13.93 7.53
CA LEU A 179 -24.05 -13.86 8.98
C LEU A 179 -23.17 -12.79 9.61
N THR A 180 -22.58 -11.90 8.81
CA THR A 180 -21.79 -10.79 9.35
C THR A 180 -22.66 -9.83 10.17
N SER A 181 -22.12 -9.31 11.27
CA SER A 181 -22.88 -8.34 12.08
C SER A 181 -23.06 -7.02 11.33
N SER A 182 -24.07 -6.23 11.69
CA SER A 182 -24.34 -4.94 11.05
C SER A 182 -23.93 -3.72 11.88
N LEU A 183 -23.64 -2.62 11.20
CA LEU A 183 -23.39 -1.31 11.80
C LEU A 183 -24.46 -0.31 11.36
N LYS A 184 -24.72 0.71 12.17
CA LYS A 184 -25.51 1.87 11.72
C LYS A 184 -24.66 2.72 10.76
N LEU A 185 -25.22 3.10 9.62
CA LEU A 185 -24.51 3.94 8.63
C LEU A 185 -23.95 5.22 9.26
N ARG A 186 -24.75 5.91 10.09
CA ARG A 186 -24.32 7.13 10.79
C ARG A 186 -23.03 6.95 11.59
N ALA A 187 -22.85 5.80 12.24
CA ALA A 187 -21.64 5.52 13.00
C ALA A 187 -20.41 5.35 12.09
N CYS A 188 -20.57 4.71 10.93
CA CYS A 188 -19.52 4.59 9.92
C CYS A 188 -19.14 5.97 9.36
N LEU A 189 -20.12 6.81 9.01
CA LEU A 189 -19.86 8.15 8.46
C LEU A 189 -19.14 9.06 9.45
N ILE A 190 -19.51 9.04 10.75
CA ILE A 190 -18.80 9.78 11.81
C ILE A 190 -17.36 9.26 11.94
N ALA A 191 -17.16 7.94 11.97
CA ALA A 191 -15.82 7.36 12.06
C ALA A 191 -14.93 7.78 10.87
N ILE A 192 -15.51 7.90 9.66
CA ILE A 192 -14.82 8.42 8.49
C ILE A 192 -14.52 9.91 8.66
N LYS A 193 -15.50 10.74 9.02
CA LYS A 193 -15.31 12.19 9.24
C LYS A 193 -14.12 12.48 10.16
N ASP A 194 -14.07 11.79 11.29
CA ASP A 194 -13.08 12.04 12.34
C ASP A 194 -11.67 11.54 12.00
N ASN A 195 -11.51 10.69 10.97
CA ASN A 195 -10.24 10.04 10.63
C ASN A 195 -9.83 10.18 9.16
N ALA A 196 -10.67 10.77 8.30
CA ALA A 196 -10.46 10.86 6.86
C ALA A 196 -9.08 11.40 6.53
N PHE A 197 -8.69 12.48 7.19
CA PHE A 197 -7.45 13.22 6.89
C PHE A 197 -6.33 13.03 7.92
N PHE A 198 -6.44 12.00 8.78
CA PHE A 198 -5.42 11.73 9.80
C PHE A 198 -4.05 11.39 9.20
N ALA A 199 -4.03 10.51 8.18
CA ALA A 199 -2.79 10.05 7.57
C ALA A 199 -2.34 10.90 6.37
N SER A 200 -3.26 11.65 5.76
CA SER A 200 -3.03 12.37 4.50
C SER A 200 -4.12 13.43 4.28
N PRO A 201 -3.78 14.64 3.79
CA PRO A 201 -4.77 15.67 3.46
C PRO A 201 -5.50 15.40 2.13
N TYR A 202 -5.03 14.45 1.32
CA TYR A 202 -5.63 14.13 0.03
C TYR A 202 -7.01 13.45 0.20
N PRO A 203 -7.87 13.53 -0.83
CA PRO A 203 -9.27 13.14 -0.73
C PRO A 203 -9.51 11.72 -0.20
N VAL A 204 -10.70 11.51 0.37
CA VAL A 204 -11.22 10.17 0.70
C VAL A 204 -12.43 9.88 -0.17
N VAL A 205 -12.46 8.72 -0.82
CA VAL A 205 -13.60 8.24 -1.61
C VAL A 205 -14.39 7.22 -0.78
N ILE A 206 -15.70 7.42 -0.64
CA ILE A 206 -16.61 6.42 -0.09
C ILE A 206 -17.32 5.74 -1.25
N THR A 207 -17.11 4.44 -1.42
CA THR A 207 -17.86 3.64 -2.40
C THR A 207 -19.05 2.99 -1.73
N PHE A 208 -20.26 3.32 -2.17
CA PHE A 208 -21.47 2.64 -1.71
C PHE A 208 -21.83 1.47 -2.62
N GLU A 209 -22.05 0.30 -2.02
CA GLU A 209 -22.85 -0.74 -2.64
C GLU A 209 -24.31 -0.54 -2.20
N ASP A 210 -25.07 0.15 -3.03
CA ASP A 210 -26.41 0.66 -2.70
C ASP A 210 -27.50 -0.39 -2.98
N HIS A 211 -28.12 -0.91 -1.91
CA HIS A 211 -29.31 -1.78 -1.95
C HIS A 211 -30.54 -1.13 -1.27
N ILE A 212 -30.55 0.20 -1.13
CA ILE A 212 -31.59 0.93 -0.38
C ILE A 212 -32.65 1.54 -1.31
N THR A 213 -33.84 1.83 -0.74
CA THR A 213 -34.96 2.44 -1.47
C THR A 213 -34.73 3.94 -1.72
N PRO A 214 -35.46 4.58 -2.66
CA PRO A 214 -35.37 6.03 -2.88
C PRO A 214 -35.62 6.88 -1.62
N SER A 215 -36.57 6.48 -0.77
CA SER A 215 -36.82 7.16 0.51
C SER A 215 -35.62 7.10 1.45
N LEU A 216 -34.94 5.95 1.52
CA LEU A 216 -33.72 5.79 2.29
C LEU A 216 -32.54 6.53 1.63
N GLN A 217 -32.48 6.61 0.30
CA GLN A 217 -31.47 7.41 -0.40
C GLN A 217 -31.56 8.90 -0.04
N ALA A 218 -32.78 9.46 0.03
CA ALA A 218 -33.00 10.81 0.53
C ALA A 218 -32.52 10.98 1.98
N LYS A 219 -32.80 9.98 2.83
CA LYS A 219 -32.29 9.96 4.22
C LYS A 219 -30.76 9.92 4.27
N VAL A 220 -30.10 9.13 3.42
CA VAL A 220 -28.64 9.07 3.32
C VAL A 220 -28.07 10.39 2.81
N ALA A 221 -28.69 11.03 1.81
CA ALA A 221 -28.25 12.33 1.31
C ALA A 221 -28.23 13.37 2.43
N LYS A 222 -29.31 13.45 3.22
CA LYS A 222 -29.36 14.31 4.40
C LYS A 222 -28.27 13.98 5.41
N MET A 223 -28.05 12.69 5.73
CA MET A 223 -26.97 12.28 6.63
C MET A 223 -25.58 12.70 6.13
N LEU A 224 -25.33 12.61 4.83
CA LEU A 224 -24.05 13.00 4.23
C LEU A 224 -23.80 14.50 4.37
N ILE A 225 -24.80 15.31 4.04
CA ILE A 225 -24.75 16.78 4.18
C ILE A 225 -24.55 17.16 5.65
N ASP A 226 -25.37 16.61 6.55
CA ASP A 226 -25.31 16.91 7.99
C ASP A 226 -23.97 16.53 8.63
N ILE A 227 -23.40 15.38 8.25
CA ILE A 227 -22.19 14.85 8.88
C ILE A 227 -20.94 15.50 8.29
N PHE A 228 -20.83 15.54 6.96
CA PHE A 228 -19.60 15.99 6.30
C PHE A 228 -19.57 17.49 6.04
N GLY A 229 -20.71 18.15 5.87
CA GLY A 229 -20.78 19.58 5.60
C GLY A 229 -19.82 19.99 4.47
N GLU A 230 -18.95 20.96 4.75
CA GLU A 230 -17.94 21.44 3.80
C GLU A 230 -16.92 20.39 3.34
N MET A 231 -16.74 19.29 4.09
CA MET A 231 -15.87 18.19 3.67
C MET A 231 -16.46 17.43 2.49
N LEU A 232 -17.79 17.43 2.29
CA LEU A 232 -18.42 16.73 1.19
C LEU A 232 -18.14 17.48 -0.12
N PHE A 233 -17.60 16.77 -1.11
CA PHE A 233 -17.45 17.32 -2.46
C PHE A 233 -18.67 16.99 -3.31
N CYS A 234 -19.40 18.03 -3.68
CA CYS A 234 -20.50 17.98 -4.63
C CYS A 234 -20.04 18.65 -5.93
N PRO A 235 -19.94 17.91 -7.05
CA PRO A 235 -19.62 18.52 -8.33
C PRO A 235 -20.74 19.47 -8.79
N GLU A 236 -20.40 20.61 -9.39
CA GLU A 236 -21.39 21.56 -9.90
C GLU A 236 -22.22 20.98 -11.07
N ASN A 237 -21.56 20.26 -11.98
CA ASN A 237 -22.19 19.65 -13.15
C ASN A 237 -21.72 18.20 -13.35
N PRO A 238 -22.16 17.25 -12.51
CA PRO A 238 -21.69 15.86 -12.59
C PRO A 238 -22.06 15.15 -13.90
N HIS A 239 -23.05 15.67 -14.64
CA HIS A 239 -23.44 15.19 -15.96
C HIS A 239 -22.54 15.68 -17.10
N GLN A 240 -21.58 16.56 -16.85
CA GLN A 240 -20.73 17.12 -17.91
C GLN A 240 -19.23 17.00 -17.60
N MET A 241 -18.88 16.28 -16.53
CA MET A 241 -17.51 16.08 -16.11
C MET A 241 -16.73 15.28 -17.18
N ARG A 242 -15.82 15.96 -17.88
CA ARG A 242 -14.96 15.35 -18.92
C ARG A 242 -13.69 14.76 -18.36
N GLU A 243 -13.31 15.16 -17.15
CA GLU A 243 -12.08 14.79 -16.46
C GLU A 243 -12.30 14.89 -14.94
N PHE A 244 -11.66 14.03 -14.16
CA PHE A 244 -11.74 14.11 -12.71
C PHE A 244 -10.86 15.24 -12.16
N PRO A 245 -11.30 15.96 -11.10
CA PRO A 245 -10.44 16.92 -10.42
C PRO A 245 -9.18 16.24 -9.86
N SER A 246 -8.15 17.04 -9.59
CA SER A 246 -6.88 16.55 -9.07
C SER A 246 -6.93 16.25 -7.57
N PRO A 247 -6.08 15.34 -7.05
CA PRO A 247 -5.93 15.16 -5.60
C PRO A 247 -5.65 16.47 -4.87
N GLU A 248 -4.84 17.37 -5.44
CA GLU A 248 -4.52 18.68 -4.88
C GLU A 248 -5.77 19.56 -4.76
N GLY A 249 -6.56 19.69 -5.84
CA GLY A 249 -7.81 20.46 -5.84
C GLY A 249 -8.92 19.88 -4.95
N LEU A 250 -8.77 18.63 -4.51
CA LEU A 250 -9.70 17.91 -3.65
C LEU A 250 -9.17 17.69 -2.23
N LYS A 251 -8.12 18.41 -1.81
CA LYS A 251 -7.61 18.33 -0.43
C LYS A 251 -8.72 18.56 0.59
N ASN A 252 -8.72 17.72 1.63
CA ASN A 252 -9.70 17.70 2.71
C ASN A 252 -11.14 17.47 2.25
N LYS A 253 -11.35 16.86 1.07
CA LYS A 253 -12.67 16.51 0.56
C LYS A 253 -12.98 15.02 0.63
N ILE A 254 -14.27 14.72 0.80
CA ILE A 254 -14.87 13.39 0.80
C ILE A 254 -15.74 13.27 -0.45
N LEU A 255 -15.49 12.24 -1.25
CA LEU A 255 -16.13 11.99 -2.53
C LEU A 255 -17.04 10.76 -2.40
N ILE A 256 -18.29 10.87 -2.86
CA ILE A 256 -19.19 9.72 -2.93
C ILE A 256 -19.10 9.06 -4.30
N SER A 257 -18.91 7.75 -4.31
CA SER A 257 -18.95 6.92 -5.51
C SER A 257 -20.02 5.85 -5.42
N THR A 258 -21.03 5.93 -6.28
CA THR A 258 -22.09 4.92 -6.39
C THR A 258 -22.75 4.97 -7.77
N LYS A 259 -23.69 4.05 -8.02
CA LYS A 259 -24.53 4.07 -9.21
C LYS A 259 -25.57 5.19 -9.05
N PRO A 260 -25.78 6.05 -10.05
CA PRO A 260 -26.88 7.01 -10.03
C PRO A 260 -28.24 6.29 -9.96
N PRO A 261 -29.24 6.84 -9.25
CA PRO A 261 -30.61 6.35 -9.30
C PRO A 261 -31.14 6.29 -10.74
N GLU A 262 -31.93 5.26 -11.06
CA GLU A 262 -32.57 5.16 -12.37
C GLU A 262 -33.64 6.25 -12.48
N SER A 263 -33.49 7.17 -13.44
CA SER A 263 -34.47 8.25 -13.67
C SER A 263 -35.74 7.67 -14.28
N SER A 264 -36.90 8.09 -13.75
CA SER A 264 -38.27 7.65 -14.11
C SER A 264 -38.71 7.90 -15.57
N GLY A 265 -37.80 8.29 -16.47
CA GLY A 265 -38.12 8.80 -17.82
C GLY A 265 -37.72 7.92 -19.01
N ASN A 266 -37.12 6.73 -18.82
CA ASN A 266 -36.70 5.85 -19.94
C ASN A 266 -37.48 4.53 -19.97
N GLN A 267 -38.82 4.58 -19.92
CA GLN A 267 -39.66 3.43 -20.28
C GLN A 267 -39.99 3.35 -21.77
N ASP A 268 -39.73 4.40 -22.56
CA ASP A 268 -40.03 4.40 -24.00
C ASP A 268 -38.77 4.34 -24.85
N GLN A 269 -38.17 3.14 -24.94
CA GLN A 269 -37.53 2.58 -26.13
C GLN A 269 -37.06 1.16 -25.82
N LYS A 270 -38.02 0.22 -25.73
CA LYS A 270 -37.74 -1.19 -26.00
C LYS A 270 -37.55 -1.35 -27.51
N THR A 271 -36.36 -1.07 -28.01
CA THR A 271 -35.96 -1.58 -29.32
C THR A 271 -35.65 -3.06 -29.14
N GLN A 272 -36.34 -3.91 -29.90
CA GLN A 272 -36.06 -5.35 -29.96
C GLN A 272 -34.61 -5.53 -30.40
N GLU A 273 -33.76 -6.06 -29.53
CA GLU A 273 -32.42 -6.54 -29.90
C GLU A 273 -32.37 -8.06 -29.71
N GLU A 274 -31.92 -8.72 -30.76
CA GLU A 274 -31.82 -10.17 -30.93
C GLU A 274 -30.88 -10.81 -29.90
N ALA A 275 -31.19 -12.05 -29.54
CA ALA A 275 -30.49 -12.82 -28.53
C ALA A 275 -29.00 -13.02 -28.90
N PRO A 276 -28.05 -12.76 -27.97
CA PRO A 276 -26.65 -13.05 -28.23
C PRO A 276 -26.40 -14.56 -28.16
N GLU A 277 -25.65 -15.07 -29.15
CA GLU A 277 -25.10 -16.44 -29.15
C GLU A 277 -24.27 -16.69 -27.88
N ARG A 278 -24.61 -17.78 -27.21
CA ARG A 278 -23.97 -18.29 -25.99
C ARG A 278 -22.49 -18.62 -26.26
N LEU A 279 -21.59 -17.92 -25.57
CA LEU A 279 -20.33 -18.53 -25.14
C LEU A 279 -20.62 -19.28 -23.85
N GLU A 280 -20.23 -20.54 -23.79
CA GLU A 280 -20.56 -21.48 -22.71
C GLU A 280 -20.23 -20.90 -21.33
N GLU A 281 -21.28 -20.59 -20.56
CA GLU A 281 -21.22 -20.24 -19.16
C GLU A 281 -20.75 -21.47 -18.35
N TYR A 282 -19.52 -21.43 -17.84
CA TYR A 282 -19.16 -22.25 -16.69
C TYR A 282 -19.89 -21.70 -15.47
N HIS A 283 -20.96 -22.40 -15.10
CA HIS A 283 -21.77 -22.16 -13.91
C HIS A 283 -20.92 -22.10 -12.62
N ASP A 284 -20.86 -20.93 -11.98
CA ASP A 284 -20.70 -20.85 -10.51
C ASP A 284 -22.12 -20.84 -9.88
N ARG A 285 -22.50 -21.98 -9.31
CA ARG A 285 -23.81 -22.21 -8.66
C ARG A 285 -23.86 -21.63 -7.24
N SER A 286 -23.77 -20.31 -7.10
CA SER A 286 -23.98 -19.66 -5.79
C SER A 286 -24.82 -18.38 -5.81
N ARG A 287 -25.55 -18.09 -6.90
CA ARG A 287 -26.59 -17.05 -6.91
C ARG A 287 -27.97 -17.70 -6.77
N VAL A 288 -28.37 -18.00 -5.53
CA VAL A 288 -29.77 -18.33 -5.23
C VAL A 288 -30.60 -17.09 -5.50
N ASN A 289 -31.43 -17.19 -6.53
CA ASN A 289 -32.30 -16.14 -7.04
C ASN A 289 -33.53 -15.98 -6.12
N TYR A 290 -33.40 -15.22 -5.04
CA TYR A 290 -34.58 -14.76 -4.29
C TYR A 290 -35.16 -13.52 -5.00
N LYS A 291 -36.04 -13.75 -5.97
CA LYS A 291 -37.05 -12.75 -6.36
C LYS A 291 -38.02 -12.57 -5.19
N ILE A 292 -37.73 -11.66 -4.27
CA ILE A 292 -38.74 -11.13 -3.36
C ILE A 292 -39.51 -10.06 -4.13
N PHE A 293 -40.75 -10.40 -4.48
CA PHE A 293 -41.73 -9.50 -5.06
C PHE A 293 -42.25 -8.57 -3.95
N CYS A 294 -41.62 -7.40 -3.78
CA CYS A 294 -42.20 -6.33 -2.98
C CYS A 294 -43.34 -5.67 -3.78
N VAL A 295 -44.58 -5.96 -3.41
CA VAL A 295 -45.77 -5.23 -3.87
C VAL A 295 -45.73 -3.85 -3.24
N VAL A 296 -45.47 -2.83 -4.05
CA VAL A 296 -45.60 -1.42 -3.67
C VAL A 296 -47.08 -1.08 -3.70
N LEU A 297 -47.72 -0.93 -2.53
CA LEU A 297 -48.99 -0.22 -2.41
C LEU A 297 -48.64 1.27 -2.24
N LEU A 298 -48.91 2.06 -3.26
CA LEU A 298 -48.79 3.51 -3.22
C LEU A 298 -50.00 4.07 -2.47
N SER A 299 -49.77 4.59 -1.26
CA SER A 299 -50.62 5.63 -0.69
C SER A 299 -50.02 6.97 -1.09
N GLN A 300 -50.74 7.70 -1.93
CA GLN A 300 -50.48 9.11 -2.23
C GLN A 300 -50.81 9.93 -0.98
N ASP A 301 -49.83 10.63 -0.45
CA ASP A 301 -50.06 11.84 0.32
C ASP A 301 -49.08 12.89 -0.21
N ASP A 302 -49.65 13.85 -0.94
CA ASP A 302 -48.99 15.07 -1.39
C ASP A 302 -48.70 15.95 -0.17
N SER A 303 -47.43 16.23 0.08
CA SER A 303 -47.03 17.46 0.78
C SER A 303 -45.87 18.06 0.02
N ASP A 304 -46.22 19.14 -0.66
CA ASP A 304 -45.39 20.01 -1.48
C ASP A 304 -44.62 20.93 -0.53
N ASP A 305 -43.39 20.54 -0.18
CA ASP A 305 -42.39 21.44 0.39
C ASP A 305 -41.17 21.40 -0.54
N SER A 306 -40.99 22.48 -1.28
CA SER A 306 -39.81 22.75 -2.10
C SER A 306 -38.61 23.01 -1.18
N ASP A 307 -38.06 21.94 -0.62
CA ASP A 307 -36.77 21.99 0.06
C ASP A 307 -35.67 21.87 -0.99
N ASP A 308 -34.86 22.92 -1.15
CA ASP A 308 -33.75 23.06 -2.10
C ASP A 308 -32.56 22.13 -1.75
N THR A 309 -32.83 21.00 -1.10
CA THR A 309 -31.86 20.03 -0.62
C THR A 309 -31.35 19.20 -1.82
N PRO A 310 -30.02 19.16 -2.08
CA PRO A 310 -29.45 18.37 -3.15
C PRO A 310 -29.91 16.91 -3.07
N GLU A 311 -30.40 16.37 -4.18
CA GLU A 311 -30.84 14.98 -4.21
C GLU A 311 -29.64 14.05 -4.06
N TYR A 312 -29.87 12.82 -3.59
CA TYR A 312 -28.83 11.79 -3.45
C TYR A 312 -27.96 11.64 -4.71
N ARG A 313 -28.54 11.88 -5.89
CA ARG A 313 -27.88 11.87 -7.20
C ARG A 313 -26.84 12.98 -7.37
N ASP A 314 -27.09 14.17 -6.83
CA ASP A 314 -26.24 15.35 -6.97
C ASP A 314 -24.99 15.26 -6.10
N LEU A 315 -25.07 14.48 -5.01
CA LEU A 315 -23.93 14.17 -4.14
C LEU A 315 -22.94 13.17 -4.76
N ILE A 316 -23.30 12.51 -5.87
CA ILE A 316 -22.46 11.49 -6.51
C ILE A 316 -21.36 12.14 -7.35
N SER A 317 -20.18 12.26 -6.75
CA SER A 317 -18.97 12.76 -7.40
C SER A 317 -18.32 11.79 -8.40
N ILE A 318 -18.35 10.48 -8.14
CA ILE A 318 -17.73 9.45 -9.00
C ILE A 318 -18.78 8.41 -9.38
N ARG A 319 -19.29 8.51 -10.60
CA ARG A 319 -20.40 7.67 -11.07
C ARG A 319 -19.94 6.28 -11.48
N ALA A 320 -20.50 5.27 -10.84
CA ALA A 320 -20.31 3.88 -11.25
C ALA A 320 -21.18 3.54 -12.46
N GLY A 321 -20.55 3.10 -13.56
CA GLY A 321 -21.22 2.59 -14.75
C GLY A 321 -21.59 1.11 -14.63
N LYS A 322 -22.69 0.70 -15.28
CA LYS A 322 -22.96 -0.73 -15.55
C LYS A 322 -22.18 -1.12 -16.82
N PRO A 323 -21.45 -2.24 -16.85
CA PRO A 323 -21.07 -2.84 -18.11
C PRO A 323 -22.36 -3.26 -18.82
N LYS A 324 -22.77 -2.57 -19.89
CA LYS A 324 -23.92 -2.98 -20.71
C LYS A 324 -23.39 -3.60 -22.01
N GLY A 325 -23.77 -4.86 -22.26
CA GLY A 325 -23.30 -5.62 -23.43
C GLY A 325 -21.95 -6.31 -23.21
N LYS A 326 -21.28 -6.71 -24.30
CA LYS A 326 -19.93 -7.31 -24.23
C LYS A 326 -18.99 -6.32 -23.53
N LEU A 327 -18.16 -6.80 -22.61
CA LEU A 327 -17.30 -5.97 -21.75
C LEU A 327 -16.38 -5.02 -22.57
N LYS A 328 -16.01 -5.39 -23.80
CA LYS A 328 -15.33 -4.52 -24.78
C LYS A 328 -16.07 -3.21 -25.06
N ASN A 329 -17.40 -3.24 -25.17
CA ASN A 329 -18.23 -2.06 -25.41
C ASN A 329 -18.22 -1.11 -24.21
N CYS A 330 -17.82 -1.60 -23.04
CA CYS A 330 -17.72 -0.83 -21.81
C CYS A 330 -16.34 -0.15 -21.66
N LEU A 331 -15.36 -0.51 -22.48
CA LEU A 331 -14.06 0.15 -22.53
C LEU A 331 -14.00 1.27 -23.58
N VAL A 332 -15.10 1.49 -24.32
CA VAL A 332 -15.22 2.57 -25.30
C VAL A 332 -15.14 3.93 -24.61
N ASP A 333 -14.39 4.85 -25.21
CA ASP A 333 -14.27 6.21 -24.70
C ASP A 333 -15.63 6.93 -24.77
N HIS A 334 -15.98 7.58 -23.69
CA HIS A 334 -17.21 8.35 -23.57
C HIS A 334 -16.86 9.81 -23.34
N ASN A 335 -17.75 10.72 -23.72
CA ASN A 335 -17.54 12.15 -23.47
C ASN A 335 -17.48 12.51 -21.98
N GLN A 336 -17.97 11.64 -21.09
CA GLN A 336 -17.98 11.83 -19.64
C GLN A 336 -17.13 10.78 -18.94
N VAL A 337 -16.41 11.20 -17.89
CA VAL A 337 -15.68 10.25 -17.05
C VAL A 337 -16.62 9.38 -16.24
N ARG A 338 -16.23 8.12 -16.04
CA ARG A 338 -16.96 7.18 -15.19
C ARG A 338 -16.00 6.27 -14.44
N ARG A 339 -16.57 5.50 -13.51
CA ARG A 339 -15.92 4.39 -12.85
C ARG A 339 -16.54 3.06 -13.30
N LEU A 340 -15.71 2.06 -13.60
CA LEU A 340 -16.16 0.66 -13.74
C LEU A 340 -15.65 -0.17 -12.56
N SER A 341 -16.39 -1.23 -12.22
CA SER A 341 -15.96 -2.26 -11.28
C SER A 341 -15.86 -3.60 -12.00
N LEU A 342 -14.78 -4.34 -11.78
CA LEU A 342 -14.61 -5.72 -12.22
C LEU A 342 -14.07 -6.56 -11.06
N SER A 343 -14.51 -7.80 -10.95
CA SER A 343 -13.83 -8.78 -10.11
C SER A 343 -12.43 -9.09 -10.66
N GLU A 344 -11.55 -9.61 -9.80
CA GLU A 344 -10.22 -10.07 -10.22
C GLU A 344 -10.29 -11.05 -11.41
N GLN A 345 -11.28 -11.93 -11.44
CA GLN A 345 -11.43 -12.97 -12.47
C GLN A 345 -11.90 -12.37 -13.80
N GLU A 346 -12.86 -11.44 -13.76
CA GLU A 346 -13.31 -10.73 -14.97
C GLU A 346 -12.15 -9.96 -15.61
N LEU A 347 -11.31 -9.30 -14.80
CA LEU A 347 -10.14 -8.60 -15.30
C LEU A 347 -9.08 -9.55 -15.88
N GLU A 348 -8.79 -10.65 -15.19
CA GLU A 348 -7.88 -11.69 -15.68
C GLU A 348 -8.34 -12.23 -17.04
N ASP A 349 -9.64 -12.43 -17.22
CA ASP A 349 -10.18 -12.93 -18.49
C ASP A 349 -10.15 -11.89 -19.61
N ILE A 350 -10.54 -10.63 -19.34
CA ILE A 350 -10.53 -9.60 -20.39
C ILE A 350 -9.11 -9.17 -20.78
N SER A 351 -8.17 -9.12 -19.83
CA SER A 351 -6.78 -8.70 -20.07
C SER A 351 -6.04 -9.60 -21.06
N LYS A 352 -6.45 -10.88 -21.18
CA LYS A 352 -5.92 -11.83 -22.16
C LYS A 352 -6.08 -11.36 -23.60
N ASN A 353 -7.10 -10.57 -23.92
CA ASN A 353 -7.37 -10.14 -25.30
C ASN A 353 -7.45 -8.62 -25.48
N HIS A 354 -7.61 -7.88 -24.39
CA HIS A 354 -7.91 -6.44 -24.40
C HIS A 354 -7.01 -5.61 -23.47
N GLY A 355 -5.82 -6.09 -23.11
CA GLY A 355 -4.89 -5.38 -22.22
C GLY A 355 -4.68 -3.90 -22.59
N PRO A 356 -4.30 -3.57 -23.84
CA PRO A 356 -4.13 -2.18 -24.29
C PRO A 356 -5.42 -1.34 -24.22
N ASP A 357 -6.58 -1.94 -24.51
CA ASP A 357 -7.88 -1.25 -24.41
C ASP A 357 -8.19 -0.86 -22.95
N ILE A 358 -7.82 -1.72 -21.99
CA ILE A 358 -7.97 -1.44 -20.55
C ILE A 358 -7.03 -0.31 -20.13
N VAL A 359 -5.76 -0.36 -20.54
CA VAL A 359 -4.80 0.73 -20.26
C VAL A 359 -5.35 2.05 -20.78
N ARG A 360 -5.81 2.08 -22.04
CA ARG A 360 -6.44 3.27 -22.63
C ARG A 360 -7.63 3.77 -21.83
N PHE A 361 -8.54 2.87 -21.44
CA PHE A 361 -9.69 3.23 -20.61
C PHE A 361 -9.26 3.92 -19.30
N THR A 362 -8.24 3.40 -18.63
CA THR A 362 -7.78 3.93 -17.33
C THR A 362 -7.01 5.25 -17.41
N GLN A 363 -6.58 5.69 -18.59
CA GLN A 363 -5.95 7.01 -18.72
C GLN A 363 -6.91 8.12 -18.30
N ARG A 364 -8.19 7.97 -18.63
CA ARG A 364 -9.23 8.99 -18.37
C ARG A 364 -10.28 8.57 -17.34
N ASN A 365 -10.56 7.28 -17.24
CA ASN A 365 -11.62 6.74 -16.39
C ASN A 365 -11.04 6.00 -15.18
N LEU A 366 -11.87 5.79 -14.15
CA LEU A 366 -11.49 4.98 -12.99
C LEU A 366 -11.88 3.51 -13.18
N LEU A 367 -10.96 2.60 -12.89
CA LEU A 367 -11.23 1.17 -12.84
C LEU A 367 -11.00 0.66 -11.42
N ARG A 368 -12.06 0.08 -10.84
CA ARG A 368 -12.02 -0.61 -9.56
C ARG A 368 -11.98 -2.12 -9.77
N ILE A 369 -11.02 -2.76 -9.13
CA ILE A 369 -10.89 -4.22 -9.10
C ILE A 369 -11.20 -4.68 -7.68
N TYR A 370 -11.93 -5.78 -7.52
CA TYR A 370 -12.27 -6.33 -6.20
C TYR A 370 -12.10 -7.86 -6.13
N PRO A 371 -11.89 -8.42 -4.92
CA PRO A 371 -11.73 -9.86 -4.73
C PRO A 371 -12.98 -10.64 -5.19
N LYS A 372 -12.79 -11.82 -5.77
CA LYS A 372 -13.89 -12.71 -6.15
C LYS A 372 -14.66 -13.22 -4.92
N GLY A 373 -15.94 -13.51 -5.11
CA GLY A 373 -16.85 -13.94 -4.03
C GLY A 373 -16.44 -15.24 -3.32
N THR A 374 -15.65 -16.10 -3.97
CA THR A 374 -15.16 -17.36 -3.36
C THR A 374 -14.04 -17.17 -2.33
N ARG A 375 -13.53 -15.95 -2.15
CA ARG A 375 -12.53 -15.60 -1.10
C ARG A 375 -13.20 -15.36 0.25
N PHE A 376 -13.93 -16.36 0.73
CA PHE A 376 -14.69 -16.27 1.98
C PHE A 376 -13.80 -15.97 3.20
N ASP A 377 -12.54 -16.42 3.16
CA ASP A 377 -11.53 -16.20 4.20
C ASP A 377 -10.94 -14.78 4.20
N SER A 378 -11.36 -13.91 3.28
CA SER A 378 -10.80 -12.57 3.05
C SER A 378 -9.33 -12.58 2.64
N SER A 379 -8.89 -13.64 1.95
CA SER A 379 -7.64 -13.63 1.18
C SER A 379 -7.66 -12.55 0.10
N ASN A 380 -6.47 -12.18 -0.38
CA ASN A 380 -6.29 -11.18 -1.43
C ASN A 380 -5.67 -11.79 -2.69
N TYR A 381 -5.81 -11.09 -3.81
CA TYR A 381 -5.31 -11.46 -5.12
C TYR A 381 -4.01 -10.70 -5.47
N ASP A 382 -3.37 -11.06 -6.59
CA ASP A 382 -2.17 -10.35 -7.05
C ASP A 382 -2.56 -8.96 -7.57
N SER A 383 -2.08 -7.89 -6.93
CA SER A 383 -2.41 -6.51 -7.32
C SER A 383 -1.86 -6.12 -8.70
N MET A 384 -0.85 -6.82 -9.21
CA MET A 384 -0.26 -6.54 -10.51
C MET A 384 -1.25 -6.73 -11.66
N ILE A 385 -2.27 -7.59 -11.52
CA ILE A 385 -3.31 -7.74 -12.54
C ILE A 385 -4.00 -6.40 -12.83
N GLY A 386 -4.15 -5.56 -11.81
CA GLY A 386 -4.77 -4.24 -11.91
C GLY A 386 -3.76 -3.17 -12.32
N TRP A 387 -2.65 -3.05 -11.59
CA TRP A 387 -1.70 -1.95 -11.79
C TRP A 387 -1.00 -1.98 -13.15
N MET A 388 -0.69 -3.16 -13.70
CA MET A 388 -0.14 -3.26 -15.06
C MET A 388 -1.11 -2.73 -16.12
N HIS A 389 -2.41 -2.73 -15.84
CA HIS A 389 -3.44 -2.21 -16.74
C HIS A 389 -3.91 -0.80 -16.35
N GLY A 390 -3.20 -0.13 -15.43
CA GLY A 390 -3.52 1.23 -14.99
C GLY A 390 -4.73 1.36 -14.05
N ALA A 391 -5.26 0.24 -13.55
CA ALA A 391 -6.40 0.27 -12.63
C ALA A 391 -6.04 1.00 -11.32
N GLN A 392 -6.83 2.02 -11.00
CA GLN A 392 -6.55 2.94 -9.91
C GLN A 392 -6.99 2.38 -8.56
N MET A 393 -8.16 1.73 -8.53
CA MET A 393 -8.82 1.30 -7.30
C MET A 393 -8.73 -0.22 -7.14
N VAL A 394 -7.53 -0.73 -6.86
CA VAL A 394 -7.30 -2.16 -6.62
C VAL A 394 -7.66 -2.46 -5.15
N ALA A 395 -8.88 -2.96 -4.93
CA ALA A 395 -9.47 -3.09 -3.60
C ALA A 395 -9.03 -4.36 -2.86
N PHE A 396 -8.56 -4.19 -1.64
CA PHE A 396 -8.03 -5.30 -0.82
C PHE A 396 -8.80 -5.45 0.49
N ASN A 397 -8.97 -6.69 0.94
CA ASN A 397 -9.43 -7.02 2.28
C ASN A 397 -8.35 -6.63 3.30
N MET A 398 -8.51 -5.46 3.94
CA MET A 398 -7.52 -4.86 4.85
C MET A 398 -7.38 -5.59 6.19
N GLN A 399 -8.39 -6.36 6.54
CA GLN A 399 -8.45 -7.29 7.68
C GLN A 399 -7.79 -8.64 7.36
N GLY A 400 -7.53 -8.92 6.08
CA GLY A 400 -6.88 -10.15 5.63
C GLY A 400 -5.38 -10.19 5.98
N GLY A 401 -4.73 -11.26 5.54
CA GLY A 401 -3.29 -11.46 5.69
C GLY A 401 -2.60 -11.83 4.38
N GLY A 402 -1.42 -12.41 4.48
CA GLY A 402 -0.68 -12.96 3.34
C GLY A 402 0.13 -11.93 2.57
N HIS A 403 0.98 -12.43 1.66
CA HIS A 403 2.02 -11.64 0.97
C HIS A 403 1.45 -10.55 0.05
N TYR A 404 0.32 -10.79 -0.63
CA TYR A 404 -0.27 -9.77 -1.50
C TYR A 404 -0.67 -8.50 -0.74
N LEU A 405 -1.21 -8.62 0.48
CA LEU A 405 -1.50 -7.45 1.30
C LEU A 405 -0.21 -6.68 1.66
N ARG A 406 0.92 -7.38 1.80
CA ARG A 406 2.23 -6.79 2.10
C ARG A 406 2.79 -6.04 0.89
N TYR A 407 2.57 -6.57 -0.31
CA TYR A 407 2.92 -5.89 -1.57
C TYR A 407 2.09 -4.63 -1.76
N MET A 408 0.79 -4.72 -1.49
CA MET A 408 -0.10 -3.56 -1.54
C MET A 408 0.30 -2.48 -0.53
N GLU A 409 0.50 -2.85 0.75
CA GLU A 409 1.02 -1.91 1.76
C GLU A 409 2.40 -1.35 1.38
N GLY A 410 3.26 -2.16 0.74
CA GLY A 410 4.57 -1.73 0.24
C GLY A 410 4.49 -0.67 -0.85
N MET A 411 3.64 -0.90 -1.86
CA MET A 411 3.38 0.06 -2.94
C MET A 411 2.92 1.41 -2.36
N PHE A 412 1.94 1.41 -1.45
CA PHE A 412 1.40 2.63 -0.85
C PHE A 412 2.25 3.27 0.26
N ARG A 413 3.50 2.82 0.43
CA ARG A 413 4.54 3.61 1.12
C ARG A 413 5.23 4.61 0.19
N ALA A 414 5.08 4.47 -1.13
CA ALA A 414 5.52 5.46 -2.10
C ALA A 414 4.90 6.84 -1.83
N ASN A 415 5.53 7.88 -2.36
CA ASN A 415 5.02 9.25 -2.32
C ASN A 415 4.63 9.69 -0.90
N GLY A 416 5.54 9.47 0.07
CA GLY A 416 5.35 9.79 1.48
C GLY A 416 4.22 9.04 2.19
N GLY A 417 3.70 7.95 1.61
CA GLY A 417 2.62 7.18 2.21
C GLY A 417 1.26 7.87 2.17
N CYS A 418 1.07 8.86 1.30
CA CYS A 418 -0.11 9.71 1.29
C CYS A 418 -1.39 9.03 0.74
N GLY A 419 -1.27 7.79 0.25
CA GLY A 419 -2.36 6.98 -0.29
C GLY A 419 -2.69 7.23 -1.77
N TYR A 420 -1.95 8.12 -2.43
CA TYR A 420 -2.03 8.43 -3.86
C TYR A 420 -0.65 8.33 -4.51
N ILE A 421 -0.54 7.54 -5.58
CA ILE A 421 0.71 7.36 -6.33
C ILE A 421 0.43 7.67 -7.79
N LYS A 422 1.08 8.70 -8.34
CA LYS A 422 0.96 9.00 -9.78
C LYS A 422 1.38 7.79 -10.61
N LYS A 423 0.56 7.42 -11.59
CA LYS A 423 0.86 6.34 -12.52
C LYS A 423 2.12 6.71 -13.32
N PRO A 424 3.00 5.73 -13.62
CA PRO A 424 4.14 5.99 -14.48
C PRO A 424 3.71 6.35 -15.91
N ASP A 425 4.55 7.13 -16.60
CA ASP A 425 4.28 7.64 -17.95
C ASP A 425 3.98 6.52 -18.96
N ILE A 426 4.55 5.34 -18.75
CA ILE A 426 4.27 4.12 -19.52
C ILE A 426 2.77 3.76 -19.56
N LEU A 427 1.99 4.13 -18.53
CA LEU A 427 0.55 3.91 -18.41
C LEU A 427 -0.29 5.15 -18.77
N LEU A 428 0.37 6.27 -19.09
CA LEU A 428 -0.26 7.55 -19.41
C LEU A 428 -0.01 7.99 -20.86
N ASN A 429 0.94 7.37 -21.57
CA ASN A 429 1.28 7.74 -22.95
C ASN A 429 0.23 7.28 -23.99
N ASP A 430 -0.49 8.24 -24.58
CA ASP A 430 -1.50 7.99 -25.62
C ASP A 430 -0.92 7.55 -26.96
N ASN A 431 0.32 7.95 -27.28
CA ASN A 431 0.95 7.66 -28.57
C ASN A 431 1.49 6.23 -28.65
N ASN A 432 1.84 5.64 -27.51
CA ASN A 432 2.37 4.29 -27.43
C ASN A 432 1.77 3.55 -26.23
N ILE A 433 0.61 2.95 -26.45
CA ILE A 433 -0.16 2.29 -25.41
C ILE A 433 0.59 1.05 -24.94
N PHE A 434 0.80 0.97 -23.63
CA PHE A 434 1.43 -0.17 -23.00
C PHE A 434 0.61 -1.44 -23.20
N ASP A 435 1.26 -2.48 -23.74
CA ASP A 435 0.79 -3.86 -23.68
C ASP A 435 1.58 -4.62 -22.59
N PRO A 436 0.93 -5.00 -21.46
CA PRO A 436 1.58 -5.75 -20.39
C PRO A 436 2.18 -7.10 -20.80
N ARG A 437 1.81 -7.64 -21.97
CA ARG A 437 2.29 -8.93 -22.47
C ARG A 437 3.40 -8.79 -23.50
N ALA A 438 3.63 -7.59 -24.02
CA ALA A 438 4.68 -7.37 -24.99
C ALA A 438 6.06 -7.63 -24.34
N PHE A 439 6.96 -8.23 -25.11
CA PHE A 439 8.36 -8.35 -24.70
C PHE A 439 8.97 -6.95 -24.57
N ARG A 440 9.75 -6.74 -23.51
CA ARG A 440 10.47 -5.49 -23.26
C ARG A 440 11.92 -5.76 -22.92
N GLN A 441 12.78 -4.86 -23.38
CA GLN A 441 14.18 -4.87 -22.99
C GLN A 441 14.35 -4.37 -21.56
N VAL A 442 15.41 -4.83 -20.91
CA VAL A 442 15.78 -4.41 -19.56
C VAL A 442 16.11 -2.91 -19.58
N GLN A 443 15.43 -2.15 -18.72
CA GLN A 443 15.60 -0.71 -18.57
C GLN A 443 16.60 -0.38 -17.46
N LYS A 444 16.52 -1.09 -16.34
CA LYS A 444 17.37 -0.86 -15.16
C LYS A 444 17.87 -2.18 -14.57
N THR A 445 19.01 -2.13 -13.90
CA THR A 445 19.47 -3.21 -13.02
C THR A 445 19.64 -2.65 -11.60
N LEU A 446 18.86 -3.20 -10.67
CA LEU A 446 18.94 -2.88 -9.25
C LEU A 446 19.94 -3.83 -8.59
N GLN A 447 21.02 -3.29 -8.04
CA GLN A 447 21.92 -3.99 -7.14
C GLN A 447 21.52 -3.74 -5.69
N VAL A 448 21.43 -4.81 -4.91
CA VAL A 448 21.10 -4.80 -3.49
C VAL A 448 22.24 -5.44 -2.72
N LEU A 449 23.07 -4.63 -2.06
CA LEU A 449 24.14 -5.10 -1.20
C LEU A 449 23.65 -5.13 0.25
N VAL A 450 23.45 -6.33 0.79
CA VAL A 450 23.02 -6.54 2.17
C VAL A 450 24.27 -6.61 3.05
N TYR A 451 24.54 -5.56 3.83
CA TYR A 451 25.68 -5.53 4.74
C TYR A 451 25.41 -6.35 5.98
N MET A 452 24.42 -5.96 6.77
CA MET A 452 24.19 -6.54 8.08
C MET A 452 22.76 -6.34 8.59
N GLY A 453 22.43 -6.99 9.69
CA GLY A 453 21.17 -6.82 10.42
C GLY A 453 21.40 -6.62 11.91
N ASP A 454 20.47 -5.94 12.57
CA ASP A 454 20.52 -5.65 14.00
C ASP A 454 19.11 -5.51 14.60
N GLY A 455 19.00 -5.64 15.91
CA GLY A 455 17.81 -5.29 16.70
C GLY A 455 16.95 -6.45 17.17
N TRP A 456 17.13 -7.68 16.64
CA TRP A 456 16.33 -8.83 17.07
C TRP A 456 16.44 -9.10 18.56
N ARG A 457 17.64 -9.04 19.12
CA ARG A 457 17.87 -9.27 20.56
C ARG A 457 17.19 -8.23 21.48
N SER A 458 16.86 -7.05 20.94
CA SER A 458 16.13 -6.01 21.69
C SER A 458 14.62 -6.27 21.70
N ASP A 459 14.10 -6.90 20.65
CA ASP A 459 12.67 -7.11 20.44
C ASP A 459 12.22 -8.53 20.84
N PHE A 460 13.15 -9.49 20.87
CA PHE A 460 12.88 -10.91 21.11
C PHE A 460 13.71 -11.47 22.27
N GLY A 461 13.13 -12.45 22.97
CA GLY A 461 13.84 -13.17 24.04
C GLY A 461 14.95 -14.07 23.49
N PRO A 462 15.96 -14.44 24.31
CA PRO A 462 17.11 -15.22 23.87
C PRO A 462 16.77 -16.57 23.22
N THR A 463 15.65 -17.19 23.60
CA THR A 463 15.23 -18.50 23.07
C THR A 463 14.04 -18.40 22.11
N HIS A 464 13.80 -17.22 21.53
CA HIS A 464 12.65 -17.01 20.64
C HIS A 464 12.78 -17.81 19.34
N PHE A 465 13.98 -17.79 18.77
CA PHE A 465 14.33 -18.44 17.50
C PHE A 465 14.89 -19.84 17.76
N ASP A 466 15.88 -19.94 18.64
CA ASP A 466 16.54 -21.21 18.96
C ASP A 466 16.60 -21.45 20.47
N PHE A 467 16.30 -22.69 20.89
CA PHE A 467 16.34 -23.05 22.31
C PHE A 467 17.76 -23.15 22.88
N TYR A 468 18.74 -23.42 22.01
CA TYR A 468 20.08 -23.89 22.40
C TYR A 468 21.23 -23.05 21.84
N SER A 469 20.91 -22.04 21.04
CA SER A 469 21.84 -21.17 20.32
C SER A 469 21.20 -19.81 20.01
N PRO A 470 22.00 -18.80 19.62
CA PRO A 470 21.50 -17.65 18.87
C PRO A 470 20.96 -18.07 17.47
N PRO A 471 20.26 -17.17 16.76
CA PRO A 471 19.58 -17.49 15.51
C PRO A 471 20.50 -17.66 14.29
N ASP A 472 20.04 -18.46 13.34
CA ASP A 472 20.67 -18.71 12.04
C ASP A 472 20.01 -17.90 10.91
N PHE A 473 20.38 -16.63 10.75
CA PHE A 473 19.66 -15.74 9.84
C PHE A 473 20.10 -15.79 8.37
N ARG A 474 19.11 -15.74 7.48
CA ARG A 474 19.26 -15.53 6.03
C ARG A 474 18.30 -14.47 5.52
N VAL A 475 18.77 -13.63 4.59
CA VAL A 475 17.92 -12.63 3.92
C VAL A 475 17.48 -13.17 2.56
N GLU A 476 16.17 -13.14 2.32
CA GLU A 476 15.52 -13.44 1.05
C GLU A 476 15.08 -12.12 0.41
N VAL A 477 15.54 -11.84 -0.80
CA VAL A 477 15.25 -10.61 -1.54
C VAL A 477 14.61 -10.97 -2.87
N GLY A 478 13.41 -10.47 -3.12
CA GLY A 478 12.67 -10.75 -4.34
C GLY A 478 12.04 -9.52 -4.96
N ILE A 479 11.75 -9.63 -6.27
CA ILE A 479 11.02 -8.64 -7.03
C ILE A 479 9.60 -9.15 -7.28
N HIS A 480 8.62 -8.33 -6.92
CA HIS A 480 7.23 -8.50 -7.31
C HIS A 480 6.86 -7.39 -8.29
N GLY A 481 6.37 -7.75 -9.48
CA GLY A 481 6.12 -6.81 -10.57
C GLY A 481 5.62 -7.57 -11.79
N VAL A 482 5.95 -7.05 -12.98
CA VAL A 482 5.69 -7.75 -14.25
C VAL A 482 6.36 -9.13 -14.25
N GLN A 483 5.77 -10.09 -14.98
CA GLN A 483 6.22 -11.49 -14.94
C GLN A 483 7.70 -11.66 -15.33
N ALA A 484 8.20 -10.84 -16.26
CA ALA A 484 9.59 -10.86 -16.70
C ALA A 484 10.61 -10.44 -15.61
N ASP A 485 10.16 -9.65 -14.63
CA ASP A 485 11.02 -9.08 -13.58
C ASP A 485 10.99 -9.91 -12.29
N LYS A 486 10.03 -10.83 -12.15
CA LYS A 486 9.87 -11.66 -10.95
C LYS A 486 11.10 -12.56 -10.74
N ALA A 487 11.80 -12.35 -9.63
CA ALA A 487 12.94 -13.14 -9.22
C ALA A 487 13.03 -13.18 -7.68
N MET A 488 13.61 -14.24 -7.13
CA MET A 488 13.92 -14.38 -5.70
C MET A 488 15.37 -14.84 -5.56
N LYS A 489 16.14 -14.11 -4.75
CA LYS A 489 17.56 -14.39 -4.44
C LYS A 489 17.76 -14.38 -2.94
N TYR A 490 18.87 -14.96 -2.48
CA TYR A 490 19.11 -15.18 -1.07
C TYR A 490 20.56 -14.91 -0.73
N THR A 491 20.83 -14.41 0.48
CA THR A 491 22.16 -14.43 1.06
C THR A 491 22.53 -15.85 1.52
N SER A 492 23.79 -16.07 1.87
CA SER A 492 24.16 -17.19 2.75
C SER A 492 23.49 -17.04 4.12
N THR A 493 23.36 -18.16 4.83
CA THR A 493 22.99 -18.14 6.24
C THR A 493 24.20 -17.69 7.06
N VAL A 494 23.97 -16.84 8.06
CA VAL A 494 24.94 -16.54 9.13
C VAL A 494 24.44 -17.23 10.38
N GLU A 495 25.21 -18.19 10.87
CA GLU A 495 24.84 -19.07 11.98
C GLU A 495 25.20 -18.48 13.34
N ASP A 496 24.42 -18.80 14.36
CA ASP A 496 24.66 -18.47 15.78
C ASP A 496 24.95 -16.97 16.04
N ASP A 497 24.28 -16.03 15.34
CA ASP A 497 24.55 -14.58 15.49
C ASP A 497 23.29 -13.69 15.51
N TRP A 498 23.16 -12.89 16.57
CA TRP A 498 22.11 -11.87 16.72
C TRP A 498 22.35 -10.61 15.87
N VAL A 499 23.59 -10.40 15.41
CA VAL A 499 24.01 -9.24 14.61
C VAL A 499 24.73 -9.74 13.34
N PRO A 500 24.01 -10.42 12.44
CA PRO A 500 24.62 -11.04 11.28
C PRO A 500 25.20 -10.00 10.31
N VAL A 501 26.39 -10.29 9.78
CA VAL A 501 27.04 -9.52 8.70
C VAL A 501 27.14 -10.44 7.49
N TRP A 502 26.43 -10.10 6.42
CA TRP A 502 26.39 -10.88 5.18
C TRP A 502 27.35 -10.36 4.12
N ASN A 503 27.45 -9.04 3.96
CA ASN A 503 28.22 -8.36 2.90
C ASN A 503 28.04 -9.00 1.51
N GLN A 504 26.78 -9.21 1.10
CA GLN A 504 26.44 -9.90 -0.14
C GLN A 504 25.58 -9.08 -1.08
N GLU A 505 26.00 -9.02 -2.34
CA GLU A 505 25.30 -8.33 -3.41
C GLU A 505 24.34 -9.28 -4.16
N LEU A 506 23.12 -8.80 -4.39
CA LEU A 506 22.09 -9.44 -5.20
C LEU A 506 21.61 -8.47 -6.28
N SER A 507 21.77 -8.81 -7.56
CA SER A 507 21.40 -7.92 -8.68
C SER A 507 20.14 -8.38 -9.42
N PHE A 508 19.25 -7.47 -9.79
CA PHE A 508 17.95 -7.75 -10.43
C PHE A 508 17.80 -6.93 -11.72
N ARG A 509 17.46 -7.60 -12.83
CA ARG A 509 17.22 -6.94 -14.12
C ARG A 509 15.74 -6.62 -14.25
N LEU A 510 15.41 -5.37 -14.55
CA LEU A 510 14.05 -4.82 -14.53
C LEU A 510 13.68 -4.27 -15.90
N THR A 511 12.60 -4.78 -16.46
CA THR A 511 11.99 -4.33 -17.71
C THR A 511 10.94 -3.25 -17.49
N VAL A 512 10.27 -3.23 -16.33
CA VAL A 512 9.31 -2.19 -15.92
C VAL A 512 9.57 -1.80 -14.46
N PRO A 513 10.71 -1.13 -14.17
CA PRO A 513 11.12 -0.78 -12.82
C PRO A 513 10.10 0.12 -12.08
N GLU A 514 9.27 0.87 -12.81
CA GLU A 514 8.27 1.78 -12.27
C GLU A 514 7.14 1.07 -11.51
N LEU A 515 6.85 -0.19 -11.86
CA LEU A 515 5.85 -1.04 -11.21
C LEU A 515 6.46 -2.12 -10.32
N ALA A 516 7.80 -2.21 -10.25
CA ALA A 516 8.48 -3.23 -9.47
C ALA A 516 8.47 -2.89 -7.97
N LEU A 517 8.25 -3.91 -7.15
CA LEU A 517 8.33 -3.86 -5.70
C LEU A 517 9.45 -4.78 -5.21
N LEU A 518 10.34 -4.26 -4.37
CA LEU A 518 11.37 -5.01 -3.69
C LEU A 518 10.80 -5.59 -2.39
N TYR A 519 10.72 -6.90 -2.30
CA TYR A 519 10.32 -7.63 -1.11
C TYR A 519 11.54 -8.21 -0.41
N ILE A 520 11.73 -7.87 0.85
CA ILE A 520 12.84 -8.37 1.67
C ILE A 520 12.24 -9.11 2.86
N LYS A 521 12.71 -10.33 3.11
CA LYS A 521 12.27 -11.18 4.22
C LYS A 521 13.50 -11.79 4.89
N VAL A 522 13.55 -11.74 6.22
CA VAL A 522 14.56 -12.46 6.99
C VAL A 522 13.94 -13.71 7.56
N VAL A 523 14.62 -14.83 7.39
CA VAL A 523 14.27 -16.12 7.97
C VAL A 523 15.38 -16.58 8.90
N GLU A 524 14.99 -17.22 9.99
CA GLU A 524 15.84 -18.12 10.74
C GLU A 524 15.79 -19.49 10.02
N ARG A 525 16.92 -20.19 9.91
CA ARG A 525 17.06 -21.44 9.15
C ARG A 525 17.15 -22.66 10.07
N ASP A 526 16.01 -23.13 10.56
CA ASP A 526 15.98 -24.41 11.26
C ASP A 526 16.22 -25.63 10.34
N PHE A 527 17.00 -26.59 10.83
CA PHE A 527 17.23 -27.92 10.26
C PHE A 527 15.97 -28.80 10.27
N SER A 528 15.00 -28.51 11.15
CA SER A 528 13.75 -29.27 11.28
C SER A 528 12.74 -29.05 10.14
N GLY A 529 12.99 -28.05 9.28
CA GLY A 529 12.32 -27.86 7.99
C GLY A 529 11.38 -26.65 7.91
N THR A 530 10.80 -26.19 9.03
CA THR A 530 10.03 -24.94 9.06
C THR A 530 10.90 -23.80 9.56
N HIS A 531 11.24 -22.88 8.66
CA HIS A 531 12.03 -21.69 8.96
C HIS A 531 11.22 -20.67 9.77
N ASP A 532 11.79 -20.20 10.88
CA ASP A 532 11.18 -19.16 11.67
C ASP A 532 11.28 -17.78 10.99
N PHE A 533 10.34 -16.91 11.33
CA PHE A 533 10.20 -15.62 10.66
C PHE A 533 10.91 -14.51 11.43
N GLY A 534 11.98 -13.99 10.85
CA GLY A 534 12.77 -12.89 11.43
C GLY A 534 12.21 -11.49 11.12
N GLY A 535 11.44 -11.33 10.04
CA GLY A 535 10.85 -10.04 9.67
C GLY A 535 10.71 -9.86 8.16
N GLN A 536 9.99 -8.82 7.74
CA GLN A 536 9.86 -8.48 6.33
C GLN A 536 9.65 -6.99 6.05
N THR A 537 9.86 -6.58 4.81
CA THR A 537 9.42 -5.29 4.28
C THR A 537 9.14 -5.42 2.79
N CYS A 538 8.31 -4.50 2.28
CA CYS A 538 8.12 -4.30 0.85
C CYS A 538 8.30 -2.81 0.54
N LEU A 539 9.06 -2.50 -0.52
CA LEU A 539 9.47 -1.16 -0.91
C LEU A 539 9.22 -0.98 -2.43
N PRO A 540 8.65 0.15 -2.88
CA PRO A 540 8.52 0.44 -4.30
C PRO A 540 9.90 0.77 -4.89
N VAL A 541 10.32 0.04 -5.93
CA VAL A 541 11.66 0.17 -6.51
C VAL A 541 11.88 1.57 -7.07
N SER A 542 10.87 2.15 -7.69
CA SER A 542 10.89 3.51 -8.25
C SER A 542 11.05 4.64 -7.23
N GLN A 543 11.02 4.33 -5.94
CA GLN A 543 11.10 5.29 -4.83
C GLN A 543 12.29 4.99 -3.90
N LEU A 544 13.11 4.00 -4.24
CA LEU A 544 14.30 3.67 -3.47
C LEU A 544 15.35 4.75 -3.68
N ARG A 545 15.90 5.23 -2.57
CA ARG A 545 17.06 6.13 -2.55
C ARG A 545 18.34 5.29 -2.70
N GLU A 546 19.25 5.74 -3.55
CA GLU A 546 20.56 5.10 -3.74
C GLU A 546 21.46 5.24 -2.50
N GLY A 547 22.57 4.51 -2.49
CA GLY A 547 23.54 4.49 -1.40
C GLY A 547 23.14 3.57 -0.25
N ILE A 548 23.85 3.68 0.88
CA ILE A 548 23.62 2.86 2.08
C ILE A 548 22.42 3.39 2.86
N ARG A 549 21.37 2.58 3.00
CA ARG A 549 20.12 2.91 3.68
C ARG A 549 19.79 1.92 4.79
N VAL A 550 19.15 2.41 5.86
CA VAL A 550 18.57 1.53 6.89
C VAL A 550 17.17 1.09 6.46
N VAL A 551 16.92 -0.21 6.54
CA VAL A 551 15.65 -0.83 6.15
C VAL A 551 15.04 -1.51 7.37
N ARG A 552 14.04 -0.87 7.96
CA ARG A 552 13.32 -1.42 9.11
C ARG A 552 12.40 -2.57 8.70
N LEU A 553 12.36 -3.60 9.54
CA LEU A 553 11.53 -4.78 9.31
C LEU A 553 10.21 -4.71 10.08
N ARG A 554 9.25 -5.47 9.56
CA ARG A 554 7.88 -5.56 10.06
C ARG A 554 7.54 -7.01 10.40
N ASN A 555 6.59 -7.18 11.31
CA ASN A 555 6.01 -8.46 11.63
C ASN A 555 5.08 -8.98 10.52
N ARG A 556 4.52 -10.19 10.69
CA ARG A 556 3.59 -10.80 9.72
C ARG A 556 2.31 -9.99 9.48
N LYS A 557 1.92 -9.12 10.43
CA LYS A 557 0.76 -8.21 10.33
C LYS A 557 1.09 -6.85 9.70
N GLY A 558 2.37 -6.58 9.42
CA GLY A 558 2.84 -5.30 8.87
C GLY A 558 3.21 -4.24 9.87
N GLU A 559 3.14 -4.55 11.16
CA GLU A 559 3.52 -3.64 12.21
C GLU A 559 5.04 -3.58 12.28
N LEU A 560 5.58 -2.37 12.44
CA LEU A 560 7.02 -2.14 12.50
C LEU A 560 7.59 -2.80 13.75
N TYR A 561 8.72 -3.48 13.62
CA TYR A 561 9.51 -3.85 14.78
C TYR A 561 10.16 -2.61 15.39
N ASN A 562 10.36 -2.64 16.70
CA ASN A 562 10.86 -1.48 17.43
C ASN A 562 12.33 -1.24 17.07
N SER A 563 13.13 -2.30 17.00
CA SER A 563 14.59 -2.21 16.86
C SER A 563 15.13 -2.91 15.61
N VAL A 564 14.38 -3.87 15.05
CA VAL A 564 14.86 -4.73 13.95
C VAL A 564 15.00 -3.97 12.63
N LYS A 565 16.22 -4.02 12.07
CA LYS A 565 16.61 -3.30 10.85
C LYS A 565 17.74 -4.02 10.11
N LEU A 566 17.82 -3.77 8.80
CA LEU A 566 18.91 -4.17 7.93
C LEU A 566 19.65 -2.91 7.44
N LEU A 567 20.96 -3.01 7.24
CA LEU A 567 21.74 -2.01 6.54
C LEU A 567 22.00 -2.52 5.12
N ILE A 568 21.49 -1.80 4.12
CA ILE A 568 21.47 -2.24 2.72
C ILE A 568 21.91 -1.08 1.83
N GLN A 569 22.78 -1.34 0.84
CA GLN A 569 23.03 -0.40 -0.24
C GLN A 569 22.20 -0.73 -1.48
N PHE A 570 21.59 0.31 -2.04
CA PHE A 570 20.90 0.24 -3.33
C PHE A 570 21.71 1.00 -4.38
N HIS A 571 21.86 0.41 -5.57
CA HIS A 571 22.51 1.05 -6.71
C HIS A 571 21.78 0.67 -8.00
N PHE A 572 21.51 1.65 -8.86
CA PHE A 572 20.83 1.45 -10.14
C PHE A 572 21.77 1.66 -11.33
N HIS A 573 21.94 0.61 -12.12
CA HIS A 573 22.55 0.73 -13.45
C HIS A 573 21.46 0.97 -14.49
N HIS A 574 21.55 2.09 -15.19
CA HIS A 574 20.65 2.41 -16.29
C HIS A 574 21.19 1.79 -17.58
N HIS A 575 20.33 1.10 -18.32
CA HIS A 575 20.66 0.63 -19.65
C HIS A 575 20.22 1.71 -20.64
N THR A 576 21.17 2.38 -21.28
CA THR A 576 20.87 3.28 -22.41
C THR A 576 20.22 2.48 -23.53
N LEU A 577 19.05 2.94 -23.97
CA LEU A 577 18.40 2.48 -25.20
C LEU A 577 19.02 3.12 -26.43
#